data_AF-A0AAV8VDF7-F1
#
_entry.id   AF-A0AAV8VDF7-F1
#
_cell.length_a   1.000
_cell.length_b   1.000
_cell.length_c   1.000
_cell.angle_alpha   90.00
_cell.angle_beta   90.00
_cell.angle_gamma   90.00
#
_symmetry.space_group_name_H-M   'P 1'
#
loop_
_entity.id
_entity.type
_entity.pdbx_description
1 polymer ?
#
loop_
_entity_poly.entity_id
_entity_poly.type
_entity_poly.pdbx_seq_one_letter_code
_entity_poly.pdbx_strand_id
1 'polypeptide(L)'
;MPVTCLVVGCGSRSNRNNVNFYSVPAILSHKFVTGKNELSKRRRALWIAAIKRDDLNESKLKNQRVCSKHFITGKPAALEDENHPDWVPSQEMGHKSQNVQKRYDDVERKERLEKRKRRKVEELPCDVVGLDISHDDDLDTGVSSQTDITMEELSVKSEQLTFASKKIGDLEKKWIFHHSNLGITPQGTVSYISKAWGGRASDKQIVEHSNFLDYIMPGDIVLADRGFLVKETLGVLQAKLVIPAFTKGKSQLHPLDIEETRRIAH
;
A
#
# COMPACT_ATOMS: atom_id res chain seq x y z
N MET A 1 -15.81 28.63 12.19
CA MET A 1 -15.89 28.28 13.63
C MET A 1 -14.95 27.11 13.91
N PRO A 2 -14.18 27.13 15.01
CA PRO A 2 -13.30 26.02 15.37
C PRO A 2 -14.12 24.78 15.75
N VAL A 3 -13.67 23.61 15.31
CA VAL A 3 -14.31 22.33 15.65
C VAL A 3 -13.85 21.92 17.04
N THR A 4 -14.81 21.53 17.89
CA THR A 4 -14.57 21.05 19.25
C THR A 4 -14.90 19.56 19.35
N CYS A 5 -14.21 18.85 20.25
CA CYS A 5 -14.50 17.44 20.49
C CYS A 5 -15.82 17.26 21.25
N LEU A 6 -16.61 16.25 20.85
CA LEU A 6 -17.89 15.89 21.46
C LEU A 6 -17.74 15.16 22.82
N VAL A 7 -16.62 14.48 23.03
CA VAL A 7 -16.38 13.62 24.19
C VAL A 7 -16.36 14.44 25.48
N VAL A 8 -17.03 13.93 26.52
CA VAL A 8 -17.14 14.59 27.82
C VAL A 8 -15.75 14.79 28.44
N GLY A 9 -15.45 16.02 28.87
CA GLY A 9 -14.14 16.37 29.44
C GLY A 9 -13.03 16.60 28.43
N CYS A 10 -13.25 16.39 27.13
CA CYS A 10 -12.24 16.62 26.10
C CYS A 10 -12.24 18.08 25.62
N GLY A 11 -11.20 18.83 25.99
CA GLY A 11 -11.00 20.23 25.58
C GLY A 11 -10.32 20.42 24.21
N SER A 12 -10.23 19.39 23.38
CA SER A 12 -9.49 19.46 22.11
C SER A 12 -10.22 20.31 21.06
N ARG A 13 -9.50 21.24 20.43
CA ARG A 13 -10.03 22.18 19.42
C ARG A 13 -9.14 22.21 18.17
N SER A 14 -9.75 22.29 17.00
CA SER A 14 -9.05 22.20 15.71
C SER A 14 -8.01 23.29 15.44
N ASN A 15 -8.16 24.46 16.06
CA ASN A 15 -7.23 25.57 15.89
C ASN A 15 -6.08 25.59 16.90
N ARG A 16 -6.20 24.86 18.02
CA ARG A 16 -5.24 24.88 19.12
C ARG A 16 -4.43 23.59 19.19
N ASN A 17 -5.05 22.47 18.83
CA ASN A 17 -4.48 21.15 18.99
C ASN A 17 -4.19 20.55 17.61
N ASN A 18 -3.00 19.97 17.46
CA ASN A 18 -2.63 19.21 16.27
C ASN A 18 -3.26 17.80 16.33
N VAL A 19 -4.60 17.73 16.24
CA VAL A 19 -5.38 16.49 16.27
C VAL A 19 -6.38 16.44 15.12
N ASN A 20 -6.64 15.24 14.64
CA ASN A 20 -7.66 15.01 13.62
C ASN A 20 -9.05 14.94 14.25
N PHE A 21 -10.07 15.37 13.51
CA PHE A 21 -11.46 15.32 13.94
C PHE A 21 -12.26 14.42 13.00
N TYR A 22 -12.94 13.42 13.57
CA TYR A 22 -13.71 12.43 12.86
C TYR A 22 -15.21 12.63 13.12
N SER A 23 -16.01 12.57 12.06
CA SER A 23 -17.46 12.65 12.13
C SER A 23 -18.06 11.42 12.79
N VAL A 24 -19.14 11.63 13.56
CA VAL A 24 -19.96 10.50 14.02
C VAL A 24 -20.52 9.78 12.78
N PRO A 25 -20.45 8.43 12.72
CA PRO A 25 -20.94 7.67 11.56
C PRO A 25 -22.40 7.98 11.23
N ALA A 26 -22.68 8.24 9.95
CA ALA A 26 -24.04 8.32 9.44
C ALA A 26 -24.59 6.91 9.19
N ILE A 27 -25.91 6.74 9.31
CA ILE A 27 -26.57 5.49 8.91
C ILE A 27 -26.67 5.48 7.39
N LEU A 28 -26.12 4.45 6.76
CA LEU A 28 -26.27 4.22 5.34
C LEU A 28 -27.66 3.62 5.09
N SER A 29 -28.38 4.19 4.13
CA SER A 29 -29.71 3.78 3.70
C SER A 29 -29.66 3.42 2.22
N HIS A 30 -28.94 2.35 1.86
CA HIS A 30 -28.90 1.90 0.46
C HIS A 30 -29.90 0.73 0.26
N LYS A 31 -30.93 0.93 -0.56
CA LYS A 31 -32.04 -0.03 -0.75
C LYS A 31 -31.61 -1.46 -1.16
N PHE A 32 -30.42 -1.59 -1.73
CA PHE A 32 -29.92 -2.86 -2.30
C PHE A 32 -28.73 -3.48 -1.56
N VAL A 33 -28.23 -2.87 -0.47
CA VAL A 33 -27.05 -3.38 0.26
C VAL A 33 -27.37 -3.56 1.75
N THR A 34 -28.01 -4.68 2.08
CA THR A 34 -28.53 -4.93 3.43
C THR A 34 -27.42 -5.07 4.48
N GLY A 35 -26.31 -5.74 4.15
CA GLY A 35 -25.21 -5.98 5.10
C GLY A 35 -24.49 -4.70 5.58
N LYS A 36 -24.18 -3.76 4.68
CA LYS A 36 -23.50 -2.50 5.05
C LYS A 36 -24.41 -1.54 5.82
N ASN A 37 -25.72 -1.59 5.55
CA ASN A 37 -26.70 -0.78 6.28
C ASN A 37 -26.75 -1.20 7.76
N GLU A 38 -26.86 -2.50 8.04
CA GLU A 38 -26.88 -3.04 9.41
C GLU A 38 -25.58 -2.73 10.16
N LEU A 39 -24.42 -2.90 9.52
CA LEU A 39 -23.13 -2.52 10.10
C LEU A 39 -23.05 -1.02 10.44
N SER A 40 -23.56 -0.15 9.57
CA SER A 40 -23.56 1.30 9.81
C SER A 40 -24.43 1.70 10.99
N LYS A 41 -25.62 1.08 11.14
CA LYS A 41 -26.52 1.26 12.29
C LYS A 41 -25.85 0.82 13.57
N ARG A 42 -25.27 -0.39 13.56
CA ARG A 42 -24.59 -0.97 14.72
C ARG A 42 -23.41 -0.13 15.18
N ARG A 43 -22.56 0.30 14.23
CA ARG A 43 -21.41 1.16 14.52
C ARG A 43 -21.85 2.47 15.17
N ARG A 44 -22.88 3.11 14.62
CA ARG A 44 -23.41 4.38 15.15
C ARG A 44 -23.99 4.21 16.55
N ALA A 45 -24.76 3.14 16.79
CA ALA A 45 -25.31 2.84 18.11
C ALA A 45 -24.21 2.69 19.17
N LEU A 46 -23.12 1.98 18.84
CA LEU A 46 -21.98 1.84 19.75
C LEU A 46 -21.21 3.16 19.97
N TRP A 47 -21.08 4.00 18.94
CA TRP A 47 -20.49 5.34 19.10
C TRP A 47 -21.29 6.20 20.08
N ILE A 48 -22.62 6.23 19.94
CA ILE A 48 -23.52 6.95 20.85
C ILE A 48 -23.40 6.38 22.27
N ALA A 49 -23.42 5.05 22.40
CA ALA A 49 -23.26 4.36 23.68
C ALA A 49 -21.89 4.59 24.33
N ALA A 50 -20.83 4.82 23.55
CA ALA A 50 -19.50 5.14 24.07
C ALA A 50 -19.41 6.59 24.57
N ILE A 51 -20.07 7.53 23.88
CA ILE A 51 -20.09 8.95 24.25
C ILE A 51 -20.94 9.20 25.49
N LYS A 52 -21.99 8.38 25.73
CA LYS A 52 -22.87 8.44 26.92
C LYS A 52 -23.41 9.83 27.24
N ARG A 53 -23.82 10.59 26.22
CA ARG A 53 -24.53 11.87 26.38
C ARG A 53 -26.01 11.70 26.06
N ASP A 54 -26.84 12.27 26.91
CA ASP A 54 -28.30 12.35 26.84
C ASP A 54 -28.79 13.37 25.81
N ASP A 55 -28.06 14.47 25.61
CA ASP A 55 -28.42 15.57 24.69
C ASP A 55 -28.33 15.26 23.16
N LEU A 56 -28.07 14.00 22.78
CA LEU A 56 -27.72 13.62 21.41
C LEU A 56 -28.95 13.41 20.52
N ASN A 57 -29.24 14.39 19.67
CA ASN A 57 -30.26 14.29 18.60
C ASN A 57 -29.60 14.07 17.22
N GLU A 58 -30.35 13.48 16.27
CA GLU A 58 -29.93 13.23 14.87
C GLU A 58 -29.29 14.47 14.22
N SER A 59 -29.92 15.64 14.38
CA SER A 59 -29.48 16.92 13.82
C SER A 59 -28.17 17.41 14.44
N LYS A 60 -27.98 17.19 15.74
CA LYS A 60 -26.74 17.55 16.44
C LYS A 60 -25.62 16.63 15.97
N LEU A 61 -25.86 15.31 15.87
CA LEU A 61 -24.85 14.32 15.50
C LEU A 61 -24.17 14.58 14.15
N LYS A 62 -24.87 15.18 13.17
CA LYS A 62 -24.32 15.51 11.83
C LYS A 62 -23.07 16.40 11.89
N ASN A 63 -23.07 17.38 12.79
CA ASN A 63 -22.00 18.39 12.90
C ASN A 63 -21.01 18.09 14.02
N GLN A 64 -21.31 17.12 14.89
CA GLN A 64 -20.43 16.77 15.99
C GLN A 64 -19.24 15.93 15.52
N ARG A 65 -18.12 16.06 16.23
CA ARG A 65 -16.84 15.46 15.88
C ARG A 65 -16.15 14.88 17.11
N VAL A 66 -15.45 13.76 16.92
CA VAL A 66 -14.60 13.12 17.94
C VAL A 66 -13.14 13.26 17.50
N CYS A 67 -12.24 13.63 18.41
CA CYS A 67 -10.83 13.82 18.04
C CYS A 67 -10.04 12.51 18.05
N SER A 68 -8.87 12.51 17.40
CA SER A 68 -7.99 11.33 17.26
C SER A 68 -7.57 10.70 18.60
N LYS A 69 -7.49 11.47 19.69
CA LYS A 69 -7.07 10.98 21.01
C LYS A 69 -7.95 9.85 21.57
N HIS A 70 -9.20 9.77 21.11
CA HIS A 70 -10.15 8.76 21.60
C HIS A 70 -10.03 7.40 20.90
N PHE A 71 -9.06 7.27 19.99
CA PHE A 71 -8.74 6.06 19.24
C PHE A 71 -7.28 5.65 19.55
N ILE A 72 -7.04 4.36 19.68
CA ILE A 72 -5.72 3.77 19.94
C ILE A 72 -4.75 4.09 18.80
N THR A 73 -5.17 3.83 17.56
CA THR A 73 -4.38 4.15 16.36
C THR A 73 -4.49 5.61 15.91
N GLY A 74 -5.21 6.44 16.68
CA GLY A 74 -5.47 7.83 16.33
C GLY A 74 -6.51 8.03 15.22
N LYS A 75 -7.11 6.95 14.69
CA LYS A 75 -8.13 7.01 13.64
C LYS A 75 -9.18 5.91 13.80
N PRO A 76 -10.43 6.15 13.37
CA PRO A 76 -11.46 5.12 13.36
C PRO A 76 -11.19 4.06 12.28
N ALA A 77 -11.50 2.81 12.58
CA ALA A 77 -11.36 1.69 11.64
C ALA A 77 -12.32 1.77 10.45
N ALA A 78 -12.12 0.94 9.41
CA ALA A 78 -13.08 0.82 8.33
C ALA A 78 -14.44 0.26 8.82
N LEU A 79 -15.53 0.56 8.12
CA LEU A 79 -16.87 0.09 8.52
C LEU A 79 -16.97 -1.44 8.54
N GLU A 80 -16.30 -2.09 7.60
CA GLU A 80 -16.30 -3.54 7.39
C GLU A 80 -15.47 -4.29 8.45
N ASP A 81 -14.58 -3.58 9.16
CA ASP A 81 -13.70 -4.12 10.18
C ASP A 81 -14.34 -4.09 11.58
N GLU A 82 -15.45 -4.80 11.77
CA GLU A 82 -16.23 -4.80 13.02
C GLU A 82 -15.38 -5.17 14.26
N ASN A 83 -14.44 -6.10 14.10
CA ASN A 83 -13.58 -6.58 15.18
C ASN A 83 -12.39 -5.65 15.48
N HIS A 84 -12.24 -4.52 14.78
CA HIS A 84 -11.14 -3.61 15.06
C HIS A 84 -11.42 -2.82 16.37
N PRO A 85 -10.45 -2.69 17.26
CA PRO A 85 -10.64 -2.01 18.55
C PRO A 85 -10.97 -0.51 18.43
N ASP A 86 -10.43 0.16 17.39
CA ASP A 86 -10.83 1.51 16.98
C ASP A 86 -12.07 1.59 16.08
N TRP A 87 -12.86 0.52 15.99
CA TRP A 87 -14.16 0.61 15.31
C TRP A 87 -15.09 1.60 16.03
N VAL A 88 -14.91 1.73 17.35
CA VAL A 88 -15.61 2.64 18.26
C VAL A 88 -14.60 3.36 19.15
N PRO A 89 -14.74 4.68 19.41
CA PRO A 89 -13.87 5.38 20.34
C PRO A 89 -13.90 4.72 21.74
N SER A 90 -12.73 4.66 22.38
CA SER A 90 -12.53 3.97 23.67
C SER A 90 -11.66 4.72 24.66
N GLN A 91 -10.73 5.54 24.16
CA GLN A 91 -9.70 6.15 24.99
C GLN A 91 -10.22 7.44 25.63
N GLU A 92 -9.90 7.63 26.92
CA GLU A 92 -10.14 8.89 27.66
C GLU A 92 -11.57 9.45 27.51
N MET A 93 -12.59 8.59 27.58
CA MET A 93 -14.00 8.98 27.33
C MET A 93 -14.65 9.82 28.43
N GLY A 94 -13.90 10.29 29.43
CA GLY A 94 -14.40 11.13 30.54
C GLY A 94 -15.20 10.38 31.61
N HIS A 95 -15.37 9.06 31.47
CA HIS A 95 -16.08 8.19 32.41
C HIS A 95 -15.32 6.86 32.56
N LYS A 96 -15.52 6.13 33.67
CA LYS A 96 -14.90 4.80 33.88
C LYS A 96 -15.26 3.87 32.72
N SER A 97 -14.30 3.64 31.84
CA SER A 97 -14.45 2.79 30.66
C SER A 97 -14.40 1.32 31.10
N GLN A 98 -15.42 0.56 30.75
CA GLN A 98 -15.38 -0.90 30.90
C GLN A 98 -14.60 -1.47 29.71
N ASN A 99 -13.65 -2.38 29.98
CA ASN A 99 -12.94 -3.19 28.99
C ASN A 99 -11.94 -2.48 28.05
N VAL A 100 -11.23 -1.44 28.50
CA VAL A 100 -10.09 -0.86 27.73
C VAL A 100 -9.03 -1.93 27.42
N GLN A 101 -8.66 -2.75 28.42
CA GLN A 101 -7.65 -3.80 28.26
C GLN A 101 -8.03 -4.83 27.18
N LYS A 102 -9.27 -5.34 27.23
CA LYS A 102 -9.80 -6.26 26.20
C LYS A 102 -9.66 -5.68 24.79
N ARG A 103 -9.86 -4.37 24.62
CA ARG A 103 -9.69 -3.72 23.31
C ARG A 103 -8.24 -3.69 22.85
N TYR A 104 -7.28 -3.46 23.76
CA TYR A 104 -5.85 -3.59 23.42
C TYR A 104 -5.52 -5.02 22.97
N ASP A 105 -5.99 -6.02 23.70
CA ASP A 105 -5.77 -7.43 23.35
C ASP A 105 -6.41 -7.79 21.99
N ASP A 106 -7.55 -7.17 21.66
CA ASP A 106 -8.20 -7.30 20.35
C ASP A 106 -7.40 -6.62 19.22
N VAL A 107 -6.67 -5.51 19.47
CA VAL A 107 -5.70 -4.92 18.52
C VAL A 107 -4.67 -5.98 18.17
N GLU A 108 -4.00 -6.50 19.20
CA GLU A 108 -2.89 -7.43 19.06
C GLU A 108 -3.36 -8.74 18.41
N ARG A 109 -4.57 -9.21 18.74
CA ARG A 109 -5.19 -10.36 18.08
C ARG A 109 -5.42 -10.08 16.59
N LYS A 110 -5.93 -8.91 16.22
CA LYS A 110 -6.15 -8.54 14.82
C LYS A 110 -4.83 -8.44 14.05
N GLU A 111 -3.82 -7.78 14.61
CA GLU A 111 -2.47 -7.71 14.01
C GLU A 111 -1.89 -9.11 13.79
N ARG A 112 -2.04 -10.01 14.76
CA ARG A 112 -1.67 -11.42 14.63
C ARG A 112 -2.44 -12.13 13.50
N LEU A 113 -3.75 -11.90 13.38
CA LEU A 113 -4.57 -12.48 12.31
C LEU A 113 -4.20 -11.93 10.92
N GLU A 114 -3.93 -10.63 10.80
CA GLU A 114 -3.48 -10.02 9.56
C GLU A 114 -2.10 -10.53 9.14
N LYS A 115 -1.18 -10.72 10.10
CA LYS A 115 0.11 -11.37 9.86
C LYS A 115 -0.06 -12.80 9.34
N ARG A 116 -0.98 -13.58 9.91
CA ARG A 116 -1.31 -14.94 9.43
C ARG A 116 -1.93 -14.94 8.03
N LYS A 117 -2.88 -14.05 7.76
CA LYS A 117 -3.48 -13.91 6.41
C LYS A 117 -2.43 -13.55 5.38
N ARG A 118 -1.50 -12.65 5.71
CA ARG A 118 -0.39 -12.27 4.83
C ARG A 118 0.49 -13.47 4.47
N ARG A 119 0.87 -14.30 5.45
CA ARG A 119 1.63 -15.55 5.20
C ARG A 119 0.83 -16.57 4.39
N LYS A 120 -0.47 -16.73 4.63
CA LYS A 120 -1.29 -17.70 3.91
C LYS A 120 -1.55 -17.33 2.45
N VAL A 121 -1.53 -16.03 2.12
CA VAL A 121 -1.56 -15.56 0.73
C VAL A 121 -0.22 -15.78 0.02
N GLU A 122 0.87 -15.83 0.80
CA GLU A 122 2.24 -16.10 0.34
C GLU A 122 2.50 -17.62 0.15
N GLU A 123 1.76 -18.48 0.87
CA GLU A 123 1.87 -19.95 0.83
C GLU A 123 0.86 -20.65 -0.10
N LEU A 124 0.02 -19.92 -0.84
CA LEU A 124 -0.87 -20.55 -1.83
C LEU A 124 -0.06 -21.09 -3.03
N PRO A 125 -0.12 -22.39 -3.35
CA PRO A 125 0.65 -22.96 -4.45
C PRO A 125 0.12 -22.47 -5.80
N CYS A 126 1.03 -22.17 -6.72
CA CYS A 126 0.72 -22.10 -8.14
C CYS A 126 0.48 -23.54 -8.61
N ASP A 127 -0.75 -23.92 -8.93
CA ASP A 127 -1.04 -25.25 -9.47
C ASP A 127 -0.26 -25.44 -10.78
N VAL A 128 0.76 -26.29 -10.71
CA VAL A 128 1.48 -26.87 -11.83
C VAL A 128 0.57 -27.94 -12.44
N VAL A 129 0.06 -27.70 -13.65
CA VAL A 129 -0.32 -28.80 -14.55
C VAL A 129 0.94 -29.19 -15.33
N GLY A 130 1.48 -30.35 -14.96
CA GLY A 130 2.70 -30.89 -15.56
C GLY A 130 2.49 -31.43 -16.96
N LEU A 131 3.58 -31.44 -17.72
CA LEU A 131 3.88 -32.41 -18.76
C LEU A 131 5.41 -32.61 -18.77
N ASP A 132 5.82 -33.78 -18.29
CA ASP A 132 7.16 -34.33 -18.50
C ASP A 132 7.32 -34.68 -19.98
N ILE A 133 8.29 -34.07 -20.66
CA ILE A 133 8.88 -34.63 -21.89
C ILE A 133 10.39 -34.42 -21.78
N SER A 134 11.09 -35.52 -21.49
CA SER A 134 12.50 -35.74 -21.84
C SER A 134 12.70 -35.49 -23.33
N HIS A 135 13.67 -34.67 -23.75
CA HIS A 135 14.22 -34.71 -25.11
C HIS A 135 15.69 -34.27 -25.11
N ASP A 136 16.42 -35.01 -25.93
CA ASP A 136 17.86 -35.14 -26.08
C ASP A 136 18.63 -33.87 -26.51
N ASP A 137 19.94 -33.97 -26.34
CA ASP A 137 20.97 -33.17 -26.98
C ASP A 137 20.67 -32.90 -28.46
N ASP A 138 20.83 -31.65 -28.91
CA ASP A 138 21.54 -31.36 -30.16
C ASP A 138 21.91 -29.85 -30.24
N LEU A 139 23.18 -29.61 -30.56
CA LEU A 139 23.68 -28.33 -31.04
C LEU A 139 23.13 -28.06 -32.45
N ASP A 140 22.63 -26.85 -32.74
CA ASP A 140 22.98 -26.20 -34.00
C ASP A 140 22.90 -24.66 -33.94
N THR A 141 23.80 -24.11 -34.75
CA THR A 141 24.17 -22.75 -35.07
C THR A 141 23.10 -21.95 -35.83
N GLY A 142 23.14 -20.62 -35.66
CA GLY A 142 22.93 -19.71 -36.79
C GLY A 142 21.57 -18.99 -36.94
N VAL A 143 21.69 -17.65 -36.93
CA VAL A 143 20.96 -16.65 -37.73
C VAL A 143 19.53 -16.26 -37.33
N SER A 144 19.40 -14.94 -37.19
CA SER A 144 18.20 -14.11 -37.08
C SER A 144 17.11 -14.39 -38.12
N SER A 145 15.89 -14.67 -37.66
CA SER A 145 14.64 -14.33 -38.36
C SER A 145 13.47 -14.26 -37.36
N GLN A 146 12.48 -13.43 -37.69
CA GLN A 146 11.37 -12.96 -36.85
C GLN A 146 10.63 -14.07 -36.08
N THR A 147 10.33 -13.83 -34.80
CA THR A 147 9.33 -14.59 -34.06
C THR A 147 7.94 -14.05 -34.38
N ASP A 148 7.20 -14.75 -35.24
CA ASP A 148 5.76 -14.53 -35.39
C ASP A 148 5.06 -14.90 -34.07
N ILE A 149 4.58 -13.89 -33.36
CA ILE A 149 3.80 -14.06 -32.13
C ILE A 149 2.42 -14.59 -32.54
N THR A 150 2.03 -15.76 -32.04
CA THR A 150 0.74 -16.36 -32.37
C THR A 150 -0.42 -15.49 -31.85
N MET A 151 -1.57 -15.51 -32.55
CA MET A 151 -2.75 -14.70 -32.20
C MET A 151 -3.24 -14.93 -30.77
N GLU A 152 -3.04 -16.15 -30.24
CA GLU A 152 -3.40 -16.53 -28.88
C GLU A 152 -2.51 -15.83 -27.84
N GLU A 153 -1.19 -15.74 -28.09
CA GLU A 153 -0.28 -15.00 -27.23
C GLU A 153 -0.53 -13.48 -27.25
N LEU A 154 -0.90 -12.93 -28.41
CA LEU A 154 -1.31 -11.52 -28.53
C LEU A 154 -2.60 -11.23 -27.77
N SER A 155 -3.56 -12.15 -27.80
CA SER A 155 -4.82 -12.05 -27.05
C SER A 155 -4.55 -12.01 -25.54
N VAL A 156 -3.77 -12.97 -25.03
CA VAL A 156 -3.42 -13.03 -23.61
C VAL A 156 -2.62 -11.79 -23.18
N LYS A 157 -1.64 -11.34 -23.98
CA LYS A 157 -0.88 -10.11 -23.70
C LYS A 157 -1.79 -8.86 -23.70
N SER A 158 -2.79 -8.80 -24.59
CA SER A 158 -3.75 -7.69 -24.65
C SER A 158 -4.71 -7.68 -23.45
N GLU A 159 -5.14 -8.85 -22.99
CA GLU A 159 -5.96 -9.00 -21.78
C GLU A 159 -5.18 -8.64 -20.52
N GLN A 160 -3.90 -9.01 -20.44
CA GLN A 160 -3.04 -8.60 -19.33
C GLN A 160 -2.77 -7.10 -19.32
N LEU A 161 -2.54 -6.48 -20.49
CA LEU A 161 -2.36 -5.04 -20.62
C LEU A 161 -3.62 -4.24 -20.27
N THR A 162 -4.80 -4.74 -20.65
CA THR A 162 -6.09 -4.12 -20.30
C THR A 162 -6.42 -4.29 -18.81
N PHE A 163 -6.09 -5.44 -18.21
CA PHE A 163 -6.20 -5.65 -16.77
C PHE A 163 -5.26 -4.72 -15.98
N ALA A 164 -4.00 -4.61 -16.40
CA ALA A 164 -3.02 -3.71 -15.81
C ALA A 164 -3.48 -2.26 -15.94
N SER A 165 -3.95 -1.84 -17.12
CA SER A 165 -4.47 -0.49 -17.36
C SER A 165 -5.69 -0.15 -16.53
N LYS A 166 -6.63 -1.10 -16.37
CA LYS A 166 -7.81 -0.93 -15.52
C LYS A 166 -7.43 -0.78 -14.04
N LYS A 167 -6.46 -1.57 -13.59
CA LYS A 167 -5.95 -1.53 -12.21
C LYS A 167 -5.17 -0.25 -11.94
N ILE A 168 -4.42 0.26 -12.93
CA ILE A 168 -3.78 1.58 -12.91
C ILE A 168 -4.86 2.68 -12.84
N GLY A 169 -5.90 2.63 -13.67
CA GLY A 169 -6.99 3.61 -13.64
C GLY A 169 -7.81 3.63 -12.34
N ASP A 170 -7.95 2.49 -11.67
CA ASP A 170 -8.57 2.40 -10.34
C ASP A 170 -7.66 2.94 -9.22
N LEU A 171 -6.33 2.91 -9.42
CA LEU A 171 -5.35 3.56 -8.55
C LEU A 171 -5.29 5.08 -8.80
N GLU A 172 -5.43 5.55 -10.03
CA GLU A 172 -5.40 6.97 -10.43
C GLU A 172 -6.62 7.78 -9.91
N LYS A 173 -7.77 7.15 -9.70
CA LYS A 173 -8.99 7.82 -9.17
C LYS A 173 -8.88 8.23 -7.70
N LYS A 174 -7.79 7.87 -7.02
CA LYS A 174 -7.50 8.26 -5.65
C LYS A 174 -6.25 9.14 -5.68
N TRP A 175 -6.44 10.45 -5.91
CA TRP A 175 -5.36 11.46 -5.90
C TRP A 175 -4.69 11.55 -4.52
N ILE A 176 -3.82 10.58 -4.26
CA ILE A 176 -2.77 10.58 -3.26
C ILE A 176 -1.57 10.10 -4.09
N PHE A 177 -0.53 10.92 -4.22
CA PHE A 177 0.69 10.51 -4.94
C PHE A 177 1.20 9.20 -4.34
N HIS A 178 0.98 8.10 -5.08
CA HIS A 178 1.38 6.76 -4.71
C HIS A 178 2.67 6.44 -5.48
N HIS A 179 3.80 6.34 -4.78
CA HIS A 179 5.09 5.95 -5.33
C HIS A 179 5.27 4.44 -5.17
N SER A 180 5.74 3.78 -6.21
CA SER A 180 6.07 2.36 -6.19
C SER A 180 7.26 2.09 -7.11
N ASN A 181 8.23 1.34 -6.61
CA ASN A 181 9.34 0.81 -7.40
C ASN A 181 8.92 -0.48 -8.10
N LEU A 182 9.31 -0.60 -9.36
CA LEU A 182 9.19 -1.76 -10.23
C LEU A 182 10.61 -2.24 -10.57
N GLY A 183 10.90 -3.51 -10.32
CA GLY A 183 12.14 -4.16 -10.76
C GLY A 183 11.86 -4.98 -12.02
N ILE A 184 12.68 -4.78 -13.04
CA ILE A 184 12.58 -5.46 -14.33
C ILE A 184 13.94 -6.13 -14.59
N THR A 185 13.94 -7.39 -15.01
CA THR A 185 15.16 -8.09 -15.42
C THR A 185 15.63 -7.59 -16.80
N PRO A 186 16.90 -7.84 -17.16
CA PRO A 186 17.39 -7.52 -18.51
C PRO A 186 16.56 -8.17 -19.65
N GLN A 187 15.89 -9.29 -19.38
CA GLN A 187 15.00 -9.98 -20.33
C GLN A 187 13.61 -9.33 -20.46
N GLY A 188 13.36 -8.20 -19.77
CA GLY A 188 12.09 -7.48 -19.83
C GLY A 188 10.98 -8.08 -18.96
N THR A 189 11.28 -9.06 -18.12
CA THR A 189 10.30 -9.64 -17.18
C THR A 189 10.26 -8.86 -15.88
N VAL A 190 9.07 -8.72 -15.29
CA VAL A 190 8.93 -8.08 -13.98
C VAL A 190 9.43 -9.03 -12.91
N SER A 191 10.55 -8.70 -12.27
CA SER A 191 11.11 -9.47 -11.15
C SER A 191 10.61 -9.01 -9.79
N TYR A 192 10.11 -7.77 -9.68
CA TYR A 192 9.76 -7.21 -8.39
C TYR A 192 8.74 -6.07 -8.50
N ILE A 193 7.75 -6.03 -7.59
CA ILE A 193 6.82 -4.90 -7.44
C ILE A 193 6.72 -4.54 -5.94
N SER A 194 7.11 -3.31 -5.59
CA SER A 194 6.91 -2.81 -4.22
C SER A 194 5.44 -2.49 -3.93
N LYS A 195 5.07 -2.49 -2.64
CA LYS A 195 3.78 -1.93 -2.20
C LYS A 195 3.73 -0.43 -2.55
N ALA A 196 2.54 0.08 -2.86
CA ALA A 196 2.36 1.51 -3.11
C ALA A 196 2.52 2.35 -1.83
N TRP A 197 3.37 3.37 -1.89
CA TRP A 197 3.67 4.31 -0.81
C TRP A 197 2.99 5.66 -1.05
N GLY A 198 2.18 6.13 -0.11
CA GLY A 198 1.56 7.46 -0.22
C GLY A 198 2.49 8.58 0.22
N GLY A 199 2.34 9.79 -0.35
CA GLY A 199 3.05 10.99 0.07
C GLY A 199 4.38 11.22 -0.68
N ARG A 200 5.37 11.82 -0.02
CA ARG A 200 6.71 12.10 -0.59
C ARG A 200 7.73 11.05 -0.14
N ALA A 201 7.37 9.77 -0.24
CA ALA A 201 8.30 8.69 0.05
C ALA A 201 9.46 8.75 -0.94
N SER A 202 10.69 8.77 -0.45
CA SER A 202 11.87 8.72 -1.33
C SER A 202 12.12 7.30 -1.82
N ASP A 203 12.69 7.17 -3.01
CA ASP A 203 12.97 5.85 -3.58
C ASP A 203 13.88 4.99 -2.67
N LYS A 204 14.79 5.64 -1.93
CA LYS A 204 15.62 5.00 -0.89
C LYS A 204 14.76 4.34 0.19
N GLN A 205 13.81 5.09 0.75
CA GLN A 205 12.91 4.57 1.79
C GLN A 205 12.06 3.43 1.27
N ILE A 206 11.64 3.50 0.00
CA ILE A 206 10.88 2.42 -0.62
C ILE A 206 11.75 1.17 -0.65
N VAL A 207 12.95 1.22 -1.24
CA VAL A 207 13.87 0.07 -1.32
C VAL A 207 14.18 -0.56 0.05
N GLU A 208 14.50 0.25 1.04
CA GLU A 208 14.90 -0.22 2.37
C GLU A 208 13.74 -0.87 3.14
N HIS A 209 12.50 -0.53 2.83
CA HIS A 209 11.31 -1.01 3.54
C HIS A 209 10.38 -1.89 2.71
N SER A 210 10.76 -2.21 1.46
CA SER A 210 9.93 -2.98 0.54
C SER A 210 10.43 -4.41 0.30
N ASN A 211 11.42 -4.86 1.07
CA ASN A 211 12.08 -6.16 0.92
C ASN A 211 12.73 -6.37 -0.46
N PHE A 212 12.97 -5.29 -1.22
CA PHE A 212 13.65 -5.38 -2.52
C PHE A 212 15.05 -6.00 -2.38
N LEU A 213 15.75 -5.64 -1.31
CA LEU A 213 17.10 -6.09 -1.01
C LEU A 213 17.21 -7.60 -0.81
N ASP A 214 16.13 -8.27 -0.41
CA ASP A 214 16.11 -9.72 -0.20
C ASP A 214 16.24 -10.50 -1.52
N TYR A 215 15.98 -9.84 -2.66
CA TYR A 215 16.10 -10.41 -4.00
C TYR A 215 17.45 -10.12 -4.66
N ILE A 216 18.32 -9.35 -3.99
CA ILE A 216 19.63 -8.97 -4.52
C ILE A 216 20.68 -9.97 -4.05
N MET A 217 21.35 -10.59 -5.02
CA MET A 217 22.43 -11.52 -4.78
C MET A 217 23.80 -10.81 -4.86
N PRO A 218 24.81 -11.30 -4.14
CA PRO A 218 26.19 -10.83 -4.30
C PRO A 218 26.64 -10.87 -5.77
N GLY A 219 27.13 -9.74 -6.27
CA GLY A 219 27.56 -9.58 -7.66
C GLY A 219 26.51 -8.98 -8.61
N ASP A 220 25.25 -8.82 -8.17
CA ASP A 220 24.20 -8.24 -9.01
C ASP A 220 24.46 -6.77 -9.37
N ILE A 221 23.99 -6.38 -10.56
CA ILE A 221 24.04 -5.00 -11.05
C ILE A 221 22.61 -4.44 -11.06
N VAL A 222 22.38 -3.42 -10.24
CA VAL A 222 21.09 -2.73 -10.17
C VAL A 222 21.18 -1.44 -10.96
N LEU A 223 20.33 -1.30 -11.98
CA LEU A 223 20.16 -0.07 -12.73
C LEU A 223 19.06 0.78 -12.09
N ALA A 224 19.32 2.08 -11.93
CA ALA A 224 18.35 2.98 -11.33
C ALA A 224 18.37 4.39 -11.94
N ASP A 225 17.26 5.08 -11.76
CA ASP A 225 17.07 6.46 -12.21
C ASP A 225 17.85 7.47 -11.37
N ARG A 226 17.94 8.68 -11.93
CA ARG A 226 18.63 9.80 -11.29
C ARG A 226 18.03 10.11 -9.92
N GLY A 227 18.88 10.13 -8.89
CA GLY A 227 18.50 10.48 -7.52
C GLY A 227 18.29 9.28 -6.59
N PHE A 228 18.48 8.06 -7.11
CA PHE A 228 18.38 6.83 -6.34
C PHE A 228 19.61 6.63 -5.44
N LEU A 229 19.51 7.02 -4.16
CA LEU A 229 20.61 7.03 -3.19
C LEU A 229 20.68 5.75 -2.33
N VAL A 230 20.77 4.57 -2.95
CA VAL A 230 20.84 3.26 -2.25
C VAL A 230 22.20 2.56 -2.41
N LYS A 231 23.21 3.27 -2.90
CA LYS A 231 24.53 2.70 -3.21
C LYS A 231 25.16 2.00 -2.00
N GLU A 232 25.06 2.61 -0.82
CA GLU A 232 25.62 2.07 0.42
C GLU A 232 24.92 0.78 0.82
N THR A 233 23.59 0.76 0.74
CA THR A 233 22.75 -0.38 1.10
C THR A 233 23.00 -1.59 0.17
N LEU A 234 23.15 -1.34 -1.14
CA LEU A 234 23.52 -2.39 -2.10
C LEU A 234 24.98 -2.84 -1.94
N GLY A 235 25.89 -1.93 -1.56
CA GLY A 235 27.29 -2.25 -1.34
C GLY A 235 27.50 -3.26 -0.21
N VAL A 236 26.68 -3.22 0.85
CA VAL A 236 26.70 -4.23 1.94
C VAL A 236 26.35 -5.62 1.41
N LEU A 237 25.51 -5.71 0.39
CA LEU A 237 25.12 -6.96 -0.27
C LEU A 237 26.09 -7.36 -1.40
N GLN A 238 27.24 -6.68 -1.53
CA GLN A 238 28.19 -6.88 -2.62
C GLN A 238 27.56 -6.68 -4.02
N ALA A 239 26.49 -5.89 -4.11
CA ALA A 239 25.83 -5.54 -5.36
C ALA A 239 26.23 -4.12 -5.81
N LYS A 240 26.22 -3.89 -7.13
CA LYS A 240 26.67 -2.63 -7.75
C LYS A 240 25.47 -1.82 -8.23
N LEU A 241 25.33 -0.59 -7.71
CA LEU A 241 24.41 0.39 -8.27
C LEU A 241 25.03 1.10 -9.47
N VAL A 242 24.34 1.06 -10.61
CA VAL A 242 24.71 1.78 -11.83
C VAL A 242 23.62 2.79 -12.15
N ILE A 243 24.01 4.06 -12.25
CA ILE A 243 23.14 5.17 -12.63
C ILE A 243 23.70 5.73 -13.95
N PRO A 244 22.94 5.71 -15.06
CA PRO A 244 23.36 6.26 -16.34
C PRO A 244 23.89 7.70 -16.24
N ALA A 245 24.77 8.11 -17.16
CA ALA A 245 25.24 9.49 -17.17
C ALA A 245 24.10 10.45 -17.56
N PHE A 246 24.03 11.61 -16.89
CA PHE A 246 23.02 12.64 -17.15
C PHE A 246 23.65 13.99 -17.47
N THR A 247 23.05 14.73 -18.41
CA THR A 247 23.39 16.13 -18.71
C THR A 247 23.00 17.01 -17.51
N LYS A 248 23.91 17.23 -16.56
CA LYS A 248 23.71 18.13 -15.41
C LYS A 248 23.76 19.61 -15.84
N GLY A 249 22.85 20.03 -16.72
CA GLY A 249 22.80 21.39 -17.27
C GLY A 249 23.83 21.69 -18.36
N LYS A 250 24.58 20.67 -18.82
CA LYS A 250 25.48 20.76 -19.98
C LYS A 250 24.70 20.44 -21.25
N SER A 251 25.07 21.06 -22.37
CA SER A 251 24.46 20.80 -23.69
C SER A 251 24.71 19.38 -24.20
N GLN A 252 25.81 18.73 -23.77
CA GLN A 252 26.17 17.37 -24.20
C GLN A 252 26.95 16.63 -23.09
N LEU A 253 26.83 15.30 -23.08
CA LEU A 253 27.65 14.39 -22.27
C LEU A 253 29.04 14.20 -22.88
N HIS A 254 30.02 13.86 -22.05
CA HIS A 254 31.36 13.56 -22.55
C HIS A 254 31.33 12.26 -23.38
N PRO A 255 32.08 12.14 -24.50
CA PRO A 255 32.05 10.95 -25.35
C PRO A 255 32.30 9.63 -24.61
N LEU A 256 33.18 9.65 -23.60
CA LEU A 256 33.45 8.47 -22.76
C LEU A 256 32.23 8.05 -21.92
N ASP A 257 31.52 9.03 -21.32
CA ASP A 257 30.32 8.76 -20.53
C ASP A 257 29.18 8.23 -21.41
N ILE A 258 29.10 8.70 -22.65
CA ILE A 258 28.14 8.22 -23.66
C ILE A 258 28.43 6.75 -23.98
N GLU A 259 29.69 6.41 -24.24
CA GLU A 259 30.09 5.04 -24.58
C GLU A 259 29.89 4.06 -23.41
N GLU A 260 30.17 4.51 -22.17
CA GLU A 260 29.93 3.72 -20.97
C GLU A 260 28.42 3.51 -20.73
N THR A 261 27.61 4.54 -20.90
CA THR A 261 26.14 4.45 -20.78
C THR A 261 25.54 3.58 -21.90
N ARG A 262 26.10 3.63 -23.12
CA ARG A 262 25.67 2.81 -24.25
C ARG A 262 25.93 1.32 -24.01
N ARG A 263 27.06 0.97 -23.41
CA ARG A 263 27.40 -0.41 -23.01
C ARG A 263 26.47 -0.99 -21.95
N ILE A 264 25.78 -0.15 -21.20
CA ILE A 264 24.82 -0.57 -20.16
C ILE A 264 23.41 -0.80 -20.74
N ALA A 265 23.09 -0.15 -21.87
CA ALA A 265 21.78 -0.16 -22.49
C ALA A 265 21.61 -1.21 -23.61
N HIS A 266 22.68 -1.92 -23.98
CA HIS A 266 22.74 -2.95 -25.02
C HIS A 266 23.11 -4.30 -24.42
#